data_AF-A0A929XFY1-F1
#
_entry.id   AF-A0A929XFY1-F1
#
_cell.length_a   1.000
_cell.length_b   1.000
_cell.length_c   1.000
_cell.angle_alpha   90.00
_cell.angle_beta   90.00
_cell.angle_gamma   90.00
#
_symmetry.space_group_name_H-M   'P 1'
#
loop_
_entity.id
_entity.type
_entity.pdbx_description
1 polymer ?
#
loop_
_entity_poly.entity_id
_entity_poly.type
_entity_poly.pdbx_seq_one_letter_code
_entity_poly.pdbx_strand_id
1 'polypeptide(L)' 'MTEEALEQFYQESLEERLIQNIAKELHLSLEEAMDCYYKSRLAGMIQEGKEGVQYLDYRALTALFMEMEKA' A
#
# COMPACT_ATOMS: atom_id res chain seq x y z
N MET A 1 8.75 16.02 17.31
CA MET A 1 8.08 15.27 16.22
C MET A 1 6.84 16.07 15.85
N THR A 2 6.74 16.52 14.61
CA THR A 2 5.56 17.22 14.10
C THR A 2 4.47 16.20 13.73
N GLU A 3 3.23 16.65 13.60
CA GLU A 3 2.11 15.82 13.13
C GLU A 3 2.39 15.21 11.74
N GLU A 4 2.93 16.02 10.84
CA GLU A 4 3.35 15.61 9.49
C GLU A 4 4.41 14.49 9.51
N ALA A 5 5.41 14.60 10.39
CA ALA A 5 6.45 13.58 10.51
C ALA A 5 5.90 12.26 11.09
N LEU A 6 4.89 12.34 11.96
CA LEU A 6 4.22 11.18 12.50
C LEU A 6 3.38 10.48 11.42
N GLU A 7 2.63 11.26 10.63
CA GLU A 7 1.80 10.75 9.54
C GLU A 7 2.64 10.09 8.44
N GLN A 8 3.77 10.68 8.06
CA GLN A 8 4.74 10.07 7.15
C GLN A 8 5.26 8.73 7.66
N PHE A 9 5.67 8.66 8.93
CA PHE A 9 6.16 7.42 9.52
C PHE A 9 5.09 6.31 9.52
N TYR A 10 3.84 6.67 9.81
CA TYR A 10 2.72 5.72 9.74
C TYR A 10 2.48 5.24 8.31
N GLN A 11 2.51 6.14 7.33
CA GLN A 11 2.30 5.80 5.94
C GLN A 11 3.43 4.90 5.41
N GLU A 12 4.69 5.23 5.63
CA GLU A 12 5.83 4.39 5.24
C GLU A 12 5.73 2.98 5.86
N SER A 13 5.37 2.89 7.13
CA SER A 13 5.18 1.60 7.83
C SER A 13 4.02 0.79 7.25
N LEU A 14 2.95 1.47 6.78
CA LEU A 14 1.81 0.84 6.14
C LEU A 14 2.18 0.30 4.75
N GLU A 15 2.87 1.12 3.95
CA GLU A 15 3.34 0.76 2.62
C GLU A 15 4.29 -0.44 2.67
N GLU A 16 5.26 -0.45 3.60
CA GLU A 16 6.20 -1.56 3.75
C GLU A 16 5.46 -2.89 3.98
N ARG A 17 4.49 -2.90 4.90
CA ARG A 17 3.70 -4.10 5.21
C ARG A 17 2.81 -4.52 4.05
N LEU A 18 2.22 -3.55 3.36
CA LEU A 18 1.39 -3.80 2.18
C LEU A 18 2.21 -4.45 1.06
N ILE A 19 3.37 -3.87 0.72
CA ILE A 19 4.27 -4.38 -0.32
C ILE A 19 4.77 -5.79 0.04
N GLN A 20 5.18 -6.01 1.29
CA GLN A 20 5.57 -7.33 1.76
C GLN A 20 4.45 -8.37 1.61
N ASN A 21 3.20 -7.95 1.80
CA ASN A 21 2.06 -8.85 1.68
C ASN A 21 1.69 -9.12 0.21
N ILE A 22 1.74 -8.09 -0.65
CA ILE A 22 1.60 -8.23 -2.11
C ILE A 22 2.64 -9.21 -2.66
N ALA A 23 3.91 -9.07 -2.25
CA ALA A 23 4.99 -9.97 -2.67
C ALA A 23 4.66 -11.43 -2.34
N LYS A 24 4.13 -11.70 -1.13
CA LYS A 24 3.74 -13.05 -0.70
C LYS A 24 2.57 -13.60 -1.49
N GLU A 25 1.50 -12.82 -1.63
CA GLU A 25 0.26 -13.23 -2.30
C GLU A 25 0.43 -13.44 -3.81
N LEU A 26 1.33 -12.70 -4.45
CA LEU A 26 1.62 -12.81 -5.88
C LEU A 26 2.86 -13.66 -6.19
N HIS A 27 3.56 -14.18 -5.18
CA HIS A 27 4.82 -14.90 -5.33
C HIS A 27 5.89 -14.10 -6.11
N LEU A 28 5.98 -12.81 -5.82
CA LEU A 28 6.94 -11.88 -6.42
C LEU A 28 8.14 -11.66 -5.49
N SER A 29 9.26 -11.22 -6.06
CA SER A 29 10.31 -10.57 -5.28
C SER A 29 9.79 -9.25 -4.67
N LEU A 30 10.49 -8.75 -3.64
CA LEU A 30 10.15 -7.45 -3.05
C LEU A 30 10.29 -6.31 -4.08
N GLU A 31 11.29 -6.37 -4.94
CA GLU A 31 11.50 -5.38 -6.00
C GLU A 31 10.32 -5.34 -6.97
N GLU A 32 9.88 -6.51 -7.47
CA GLU A 32 8.71 -6.61 -8.35
C GLU A 32 7.43 -6.15 -7.65
N ALA A 33 7.26 -6.48 -6.36
CA ALA A 33 6.09 -6.05 -5.60
C ALA A 33 6.07 -4.53 -5.35
N MET A 34 7.23 -3.90 -5.09
CA MET A 34 7.35 -2.44 -5.01
C MET A 34 6.96 -1.81 -6.34
N ASP A 35 7.48 -2.34 -7.44
CA ASP A 35 7.20 -1.86 -8.79
C ASP A 35 5.70 -1.95 -9.12
N CYS A 36 5.05 -3.06 -8.76
CA CYS A 36 3.61 -3.23 -8.88
C CYS A 36 2.84 -2.24 -8.00
N TYR A 37 3.22 -2.08 -6.72
CA TYR A 37 2.55 -1.19 -5.79
C TYR A 37 2.63 0.27 -6.24
N TYR A 38 3.82 0.80 -6.51
CA TYR A 38 3.98 2.22 -6.85
C TYR A 38 3.39 2.60 -8.22
N LYS A 39 3.12 1.62 -9.09
CA LYS A 39 2.39 1.82 -10.36
C LYS A 39 0.87 1.61 -10.23
N SER A 40 0.39 1.16 -9.08
CA SER A 40 -1.03 0.83 -8.87
C SER A 40 -1.89 2.06 -8.63
N ARG A 41 -3.20 1.91 -8.90
CA ARG A 41 -4.20 2.91 -8.52
C ARG A 41 -4.33 3.02 -7.01
N LEU A 42 -4.14 1.92 -6.29
CA LEU A 42 -4.21 1.91 -4.83
C LEU A 42 -3.18 2.85 -4.19
N ALA A 43 -1.93 2.86 -4.67
CA ALA A 43 -0.90 3.76 -4.17
C ALA A 43 -1.32 5.24 -4.33
N GLY A 44 -1.88 5.59 -5.49
CA GLY A 44 -2.43 6.93 -5.72
C GLY A 44 -3.57 7.27 -4.76
N MET A 45 -4.49 6.33 -4.50
CA MET A 45 -5.58 6.54 -3.56
C MET A 45 -5.10 6.74 -2.11
N ILE A 46 -4.09 5.99 -1.68
CA ILE A 46 -3.46 6.14 -0.36
C ILE A 46 -2.82 7.53 -0.26
N GLN A 47 -2.05 7.94 -1.28
CA GLN A 47 -1.38 9.24 -1.29
C GLN A 47 -2.35 10.43 -1.31
N GLU A 48 -3.46 10.32 -2.05
CA GLU A 48 -4.50 11.34 -2.12
C GLU A 48 -5.45 11.32 -0.91
N GLY A 49 -5.35 10.31 -0.05
CA GLY A 49 -6.26 10.10 1.07
C GLY A 49 -7.70 9.83 0.64
N LYS A 50 -7.89 9.25 -0.56
CA LYS A 50 -9.19 9.08 -1.18
C LYS A 50 -10.05 8.11 -0.38
N GLU A 51 -11.27 8.53 -0.05
CA GLU A 51 -12.26 7.72 0.68
C GLU A 51 -11.76 7.21 2.05
N GLY A 52 -10.69 7.80 2.60
CA GLY A 52 -10.10 7.38 3.88
C GLY A 52 -9.32 6.06 3.80
N VAL A 53 -8.97 5.61 2.58
CA VAL A 53 -8.28 4.33 2.35
C VAL A 53 -6.94 4.23 3.10
N GLN A 54 -6.25 5.36 3.33
CA GLN A 54 -4.98 5.43 4.05
C GLN A 54 -5.07 5.02 5.52
N TYR A 55 -6.29 4.93 6.08
CA TYR A 55 -6.52 4.48 7.46
C TYR A 55 -6.88 2.99 7.56
N LEU A 56 -6.98 2.27 6.45
CA LEU A 56 -7.21 0.83 6.45
C LEU A 56 -5.94 0.07 6.84
N ASP A 57 -6.10 -1.13 7.40
CA ASP A 57 -4.97 -2.00 7.67
C ASP A 57 -4.42 -2.64 6.38
N TYR A 58 -3.14 -3.00 6.41
CA TYR A 58 -2.43 -3.53 5.23
C TYR A 58 -3.08 -4.78 4.61
N ARG A 59 -3.84 -5.60 5.36
CA ARG A 59 -4.52 -6.78 4.80
C ARG A 59 -5.75 -6.39 4.00
N ALA A 60 -6.55 -5.45 4.50
CA ALA A 60 -7.66 -4.88 3.76
C ALA A 60 -7.17 -4.19 2.48
N LEU A 61 -6.07 -3.42 2.58
CA LEU A 61 -5.41 -2.81 1.42
C LEU A 61 -4.88 -3.84 0.43
N THR A 62 -4.33 -4.96 0.90
CA THR A 62 -3.88 -6.04 0.00
C THR A 62 -5.07 -6.66 -0.72
N ALA A 63 -6.19 -6.92 -0.05
CA ALA A 63 -7.39 -7.45 -0.69
C ALA A 63 -7.92 -6.49 -1.77
N LEU A 64 -7.98 -5.19 -1.44
CA LEU A 64 -8.37 -4.14 -2.38
C LEU A 64 -7.42 -4.07 -3.59
N PHE A 65 -6.12 -4.15 -3.36
CA PHE A 65 -5.12 -4.24 -4.42
C PHE A 65 -5.41 -5.41 -5.37
N MET A 66 -5.68 -6.60 -4.82
CA MET A 66 -5.96 -7.79 -5.63
C MET A 66 -7.26 -7.68 -6.43
N GLU A 67 -8.29 -7.01 -5.89
CA GLU A 67 -9.53 -6.76 -6.62
C GLU A 67 -9.36 -5.72 -7.74
N MET A 68 -8.57 -4.67 -7.50
CA MET A 68 -8.44 -3.53 -8.42
C MET A 68 -7.43 -3.76 -9.55
N GLU A 69 -6.30 -4.39 -9.26
CA GLU A 69 -5.12 -4.41 -10.14
C GLU A 69 -4.85 -5.75 -10.82
N LYS A 70 -5.48 -6.83 -10.35
CA LYS A 70 -5.30 -8.18 -10.91
C LYS A 70 -6.30 -8.52 -12.02
N ALA A 71 -7.05 -7.52 -12.50
CA ALA A 71 -8.06 -7.63 -13.57
C ALA A 71 -7.44 -7.61 -14.97
#